data_AF-A0A7J5EG24-F1
#
_entry.id   AF-A0A7J5EG24-F1
#
_cell.length_a   1.000
_cell.length_b   1.000
_cell.length_c   1.000
_cell.angle_alpha   90.00
_cell.angle_beta   90.00
_cell.angle_gamma   90.00
#
_symmetry.space_group_name_H-M   'P 1'
#
loop_
_entity.id
_entity.type
_entity.pdbx_description
1 polymer ?
#
loop_
_entity_poly.entity_id
_entity_poly.type
_entity_poly.pdbx_seq_one_letter_code
_entity_poly.pdbx_strand_id
1 'polypeptide(L)' 'MDVLWIAVSAAFAITGSALATAWAQSRIGAAAAAALAEKPELRTTAVLLVAIPETMVILGFVVAVLI' A
#
# COMPACT_ATOMS: atom_id res chain seq x y z
N MET A 1 -12.49 -26.91 11.18
CA MET A 1 -11.15 -26.29 11.38
C MET A 1 -10.66 -25.63 10.10
N ASP A 2 -10.99 -26.16 8.91
CA ASP A 2 -10.49 -25.63 7.64
C ASP A 2 -10.93 -24.20 7.32
N VAL A 3 -12.20 -23.87 7.59
CA VAL A 3 -12.73 -22.50 7.39
C VAL A 3 -11.99 -21.46 8.25
N LEU A 4 -11.61 -21.83 9.48
CA LEU A 4 -10.85 -20.94 10.36
C LEU A 4 -9.48 -20.65 9.77
N TRP A 5 -8.79 -21.68 9.28
CA TRP A 5 -7.46 -21.52 8.70
C TRP A 5 -7.47 -20.70 7.42
N ILE A 6 -8.48 -20.89 6.56
CA ILE A 6 -8.71 -20.09 5.35
C ILE A 6 -8.92 -18.62 5.71
N ALA A 7 -9.79 -18.33 6.68
CA ALA A 7 -10.05 -16.95 7.09
C ALA A 7 -8.80 -16.27 7.68
N VAL A 8 -8.01 -17.00 8.49
CA VAL A 8 -6.80 -16.48 9.12
C VAL A 8 -5.70 -16.23 8.08
N SER A 9 -5.51 -17.12 7.10
CA SER A 9 -4.51 -16.94 6.04
C SER A 9 -4.88 -15.78 5.11
N ALA A 10 -6.15 -15.64 4.73
CA ALA A 10 -6.64 -14.51 3.95
C ALA A 10 -6.44 -13.17 4.69
N ALA A 11 -6.77 -13.11 5.98
CA ALA A 11 -6.56 -11.93 6.81
C ALA A 11 -5.07 -11.56 6.94
N PHE A 12 -4.19 -12.56 7.08
CA PHE A 12 -2.75 -12.34 7.15
C PHE A 12 -2.19 -11.81 5.83
N ALA A 13 -2.63 -12.35 4.69
CA ALA A 13 -2.18 -11.93 3.36
C ALA A 13 -2.46 -10.44 3.10
N ILE A 14 -3.68 -9.97 3.38
CA ILE A 14 -4.04 -8.55 3.17
C ILE A 14 -3.42 -7.63 4.22
N THR A 15 -3.33 -8.06 5.48
CA THR A 15 -2.77 -7.21 6.54
C THR A 15 -1.27 -6.99 6.33
N GLY A 16 -0.54 -8.05 5.93
CA GLY A 16 0.89 -7.95 5.65
C GLY A 16 1.19 -6.98 4.50
N SER A 17 0.45 -7.08 3.40
CA SER A 17 0.63 -6.16 2.26
C SER A 17 0.22 -4.73 2.60
N ALA A 18 -0.90 -4.54 3.33
CA ALA A 18 -1.36 -3.22 3.75
C ALA A 18 -0.36 -2.52 4.67
N LEU A 19 0.24 -3.23 5.62
CA LEU A 19 1.27 -2.68 6.51
C LEU A 19 2.53 -2.28 5.74
N ALA A 20 2.96 -3.09 4.77
CA ALA A 20 4.10 -2.78 3.92
C ALA A 20 3.84 -1.54 3.04
N THR A 21 2.65 -1.46 2.42
CA THR A 21 2.20 -0.29 1.65
C THR A 21 2.16 0.97 2.52
N ALA A 22 1.54 0.89 3.70
CA ALA A 22 1.46 2.02 4.64
C ALA A 22 2.85 2.50 5.08
N TRP A 23 3.78 1.58 5.33
CA TRP A 23 5.16 1.93 5.67
C TRP A 23 5.85 2.68 4.54
N ALA A 24 5.75 2.20 3.29
CA ALA A 24 6.32 2.87 2.14
C ALA A 24 5.70 4.27 1.93
N GLN A 25 4.37 4.37 2.00
CA GLN A 25 3.64 5.62 1.81
C GLN A 25 3.87 6.63 2.93
N SER A 26 4.12 6.21 4.17
CA SER A 26 4.47 7.13 5.27
C SER A 26 5.73 7.95 4.95
N ARG A 27 6.69 7.34 4.26
CA ARG A 27 7.94 7.97 3.85
C ARG A 27 7.77 8.78 2.57
N ILE A 28 7.09 8.21 1.58
CA ILE A 28 6.84 8.89 0.30
C ILE A 28 5.97 10.14 0.52
N GLY A 29 4.92 10.04 1.33
CA GLY A 29 4.01 11.16 1.61
C GLY A 29 4.71 12.34 2.30
N ALA A 30 5.56 12.07 3.29
CA ALA A 30 6.35 13.11 3.96
C ALA A 30 7.31 13.81 2.98
N ALA A 31 8.03 13.04 2.16
CA ALA A 31 8.94 13.58 1.15
C ALA A 31 8.19 14.37 0.05
N ALA A 32 7.04 13.86 -0.39
CA ALA A 32 6.18 14.52 -1.37
C ALA A 32 5.64 15.85 -0.83
N ALA A 33 5.17 15.90 0.42
CA ALA A 33 4.69 17.13 1.04
C ALA A 33 5.79 18.21 1.11
N ALA A 34 7.00 17.84 1.50
CA ALA A 34 8.14 18.77 1.52
C ALA A 34 8.52 19.26 0.11
N ALA A 35 8.61 18.34 -0.87
CA ALA A 35 8.93 18.71 -2.24
C ALA A 35 7.88 19.64 -2.88
N LEU A 36 6.59 19.42 -2.57
CA LEU A 36 5.49 20.23 -3.09
C LEU A 36 5.41 21.63 -2.45
N ALA A 37 5.97 21.81 -1.25
CA ALA A 37 6.08 23.12 -0.62
C ALA A 37 7.02 24.06 -1.39
N GLU A 38 8.08 23.51 -2.00
CA GLU A 38 9.04 24.27 -2.80
C GLU A 38 8.70 24.28 -4.30
N LYS A 39 8.24 23.14 -4.83
CA LYS A 39 8.04 22.89 -6.27
C LYS A 39 6.65 22.31 -6.55
N PRO A 40 5.60 23.15 -6.60
CA PRO A 40 4.22 22.71 -6.80
C PRO A 40 3.99 22.03 -8.17
N GLU A 41 4.87 22.24 -9.14
CA GLU A 41 4.86 21.54 -10.43
C GLU A 41 5.14 20.03 -10.32
N LEU A 42 5.69 19.56 -9.19
CA LEU A 42 5.97 18.13 -8.95
C LEU A 42 4.74 17.32 -8.53
N ARG A 43 3.53 17.90 -8.50
CA ARG A 43 2.28 17.22 -8.08
C ARG A 43 2.08 15.88 -8.76
N THR A 44 2.24 15.83 -10.09
CA THR A 44 2.06 14.59 -10.85
C THR A 44 3.05 13.51 -10.41
N THR A 45 4.32 13.88 -10.26
CA THR A 45 5.38 12.98 -9.79
C THR A 45 5.10 12.48 -8.37
N ALA A 46 4.65 13.36 -7.47
CA ALA A 46 4.29 12.99 -6.11
C ALA A 46 3.15 11.96 -6.08
N VAL A 47 2.09 12.17 -6.87
CA VAL A 47 0.97 11.21 -6.98
C VAL A 47 1.44 9.86 -7.53
N LEU A 48 2.28 9.87 -8.57
CA LEU A 48 2.82 8.64 -9.13
C LEU A 48 3.65 7.86 -8.11
N LEU A 49 4.51 8.54 -7.35
CA LEU A 49 5.33 7.90 -6.31
C LEU A 49 4.46 7.29 -5.20
N VAL A 50 3.36 7.93 -4.82
CA VAL A 50 2.41 7.39 -3.82
C VAL A 50 1.64 6.19 -4.37
N ALA A 51 1.33 6.17 -5.68
CA ALA A 51 0.57 5.10 -6.31
C ALA A 51 1.38 3.79 -6.51
N ILE A 52 2.70 3.86 -6.66
CA ILE A 52 3.57 2.68 -6.81
C ILE A 52 3.37 1.65 -5.68
N PRO A 53 3.51 2.00 -4.38
CA PRO A 53 3.31 1.06 -3.29
C PRO A 53 1.85 0.60 -3.12
N GLU A 54 0.87 1.32 -3.67
CA GLU A 54 -0.55 0.91 -3.66
C GLU A 54 -0.76 -0.41 -4.42
N THR A 55 0.08 -0.69 -5.43
CA THR A 55 0.02 -1.95 -6.19
C THR A 55 0.24 -3.18 -5.30
N MET A 56 1.04 -3.05 -4.24
CA MET A 56 1.31 -4.14 -3.30
C MET A 56 0.07 -4.52 -2.47
N VAL A 57 -0.67 -3.53 -1.95
CA VAL A 57 -1.90 -3.83 -1.20
C VAL A 57 -3.00 -4.36 -2.11
N ILE A 58 -3.09 -3.87 -3.36
CA ILE A 58 -4.03 -4.41 -4.37
C ILE A 58 -3.74 -5.90 -4.62
N LEU A 59 -2.48 -6.27 -4.83
CA LEU A 59 -2.09 -7.67 -5.03
C LEU A 59 -2.38 -8.53 -3.79
N GLY A 60 -2.10 -8.03 -2.58
CA GLY A 60 -2.43 -8.75 -1.34
C GLY A 60 -3.93 -8.92 -1.11
N PHE A 61 -4.74 -7.94 -1.52
CA PHE A 61 -6.20 -8.06 -1.53
C PHE A 61 -6.68 -9.14 -2.52
N VAL A 62 -6.15 -9.15 -3.75
CA VAL A 62 -6.46 -10.19 -4.75
C VAL A 62 -6.12 -11.57 -4.21
N VAL A 63 -4.94 -11.74 -3.60
CA VAL A 63 -4.55 -13.01 -2.98
C VAL A 63 -5.50 -13.41 -1.86
N ALA A 64 -5.87 -12.48 -0.97
CA ALA A 64 -6.81 -12.76 0.12
C ALA A 64 -8.21 -13.18 -0.35
N VAL A 65 -8.66 -12.70 -1.52
CA VAL A 65 -9.94 -13.10 -2.12
C VAL A 65 -9.87 -14.50 -2.77
N LEU A 66 -8.68 -14.92 -3.21
CA LEU A 66 -8.46 -16.23 -3.84
C LEU A 66 -8.22 -17.37 -2.84
N ILE A 67 -7.89 -17.03 -1.59
CA ILE A 67 -7.70 -17.97 -0.46
C ILE A 67 -9.05 -18.34 0.13
#